data_AF-A0A7S4CHU4-F1
#
_entry.id   AF-A0A7S4CHU4-F1
#
_cell.length_a   1.000
_cell.length_b   1.000
_cell.length_c   1.000
_cell.angle_alpha   90.00
_cell.angle_beta   90.00
_cell.angle_gamma   90.00
#
_symmetry.space_group_name_H-M   'P 1'
#
loop_
_entity.id
_entity.type
_entity.pdbx_description
1 polymer ?
#
loop_
_entity_poly.entity_id
_entity_poly.type
_entity_poly.pdbx_seq_one_letter_code
_entity_poly.pdbx_strand_id
1 'polypeptide(L)'
;GHTAEGITMWQSCAKRWRLSCSRPFAGLQAGLLLQSPHRWWFNASFLNKVLEAGGAVVLHPPFDGKNLRLTFVDQSTIDGAILRDLSTKGIRCVDVSFIIAMICDRQTPKLEDYLLPYGPALQ
;
A
#
# COMPACT_ATOMS: atom_id res chain seq x y z
N GLY A 1 20.71 -6.41 6.60
CA GLY A 1 20.82 -6.20 8.06
C GLY A 1 19.81 -5.18 8.48
N HIS A 2 18.97 -5.48 9.47
CA HIS A 2 17.98 -4.53 9.99
C HIS A 2 18.72 -3.47 10.81
N THR A 3 18.65 -2.20 10.42
CA THR A 3 19.21 -1.13 11.24
C THR A 3 18.34 -0.97 12.50
N ALA A 4 18.96 -0.78 13.66
CA ALA A 4 18.25 -0.61 14.93
C ALA A 4 17.21 0.52 14.85
N GLU A 5 17.52 1.58 14.10
CA GLU A 5 16.61 2.71 13.84
C GLU A 5 15.32 2.30 13.13
N GLY A 6 15.40 1.41 12.13
CA GLY A 6 14.22 0.89 11.43
C GLY A 6 13.30 0.15 12.39
N ILE A 7 13.87 -0.71 13.26
CA ILE A 7 13.10 -1.47 14.25
C ILE A 7 12.43 -0.53 15.27
N THR A 8 13.17 0.45 15.80
CA THR A 8 12.65 1.42 16.78
C THR A 8 11.53 2.29 16.21
N MET A 9 11.64 2.68 14.93
CA MET A 9 10.58 3.39 14.22
C MET A 9 9.30 2.53 14.18
N TRP A 10 9.37 1.30 13.68
CA TRP A 10 8.21 0.40 13.59
C TRP A 10 7.57 0.12 14.96
N GLN A 11 8.36 -0.06 16.01
CA GLN A 11 7.86 -0.25 17.38
C GLN A 11 7.10 0.97 17.91
N SER A 12 7.62 2.18 17.67
CA SER A 12 6.98 3.43 18.08
C SER A 12 5.62 3.62 17.39
N CYS A 13 5.56 3.26 16.11
CA CYS A 13 4.36 3.34 15.29
C CYS A 13 3.31 2.31 15.74
N ALA A 14 3.72 1.07 15.99
CA ALA A 14 2.86 0.01 16.51
C ALA A 14 2.27 0.37 17.87
N LYS A 15 3.06 0.98 18.77
CA LYS A 15 2.59 1.45 20.09
C LYS A 15 1.48 2.50 19.95
N ARG A 16 1.60 3.41 18.98
CA ARG A 16 0.62 4.48 18.74
C ARG A 16 -0.74 3.92 18.28
N TRP A 17 -0.73 3.03 17.29
CA TRP A 17 -1.96 2.40 16.80
C TRP A 17 -2.62 1.53 17.86
N ARG A 18 -1.84 0.81 18.67
CA ARG A 18 -2.36 0.04 19.82
C ARG A 18 -3.10 0.91 20.84
N LEU A 19 -2.65 2.13 21.08
CA LEU A 19 -3.30 3.06 22.03
C LEU A 19 -4.55 3.72 21.45
N SER A 20 -4.67 3.82 20.12
CA SER A 20 -5.79 4.49 19.46
C SER A 20 -7.10 3.68 19.45
N CYS A 21 -7.06 2.38 19.81
CA CYS A 21 -8.16 1.41 19.63
C CYS A 21 -8.73 1.33 18.20
N SER A 22 -8.09 1.99 17.23
CA SER A 22 -8.46 2.01 15.82
C SER A 22 -7.42 1.25 15.01
N ARG A 23 -7.84 0.61 13.92
CA ARG A 23 -6.90 -0.02 13.00
C ARG A 23 -6.72 0.90 11.76
N PRO A 24 -5.48 1.14 11.31
CA PRO A 24 -5.16 2.13 10.27
C PRO A 24 -5.89 1.90 8.94
N PHE A 25 -6.26 0.65 8.65
CA PHE A 25 -6.86 0.25 7.39
C PHE A 25 -8.23 -0.41 7.58
N ALA A 26 -8.90 -0.17 8.72
CA ALA A 26 -10.23 -0.72 8.97
C ALA A 26 -11.22 -0.29 7.88
N GLY A 27 -11.93 -1.27 7.30
CA GLY A 27 -12.91 -1.04 6.22
C GLY A 27 -12.28 -0.86 4.83
N LEU A 28 -10.95 -0.91 4.70
CA LEU A 28 -10.28 -0.87 3.42
C LEU A 28 -10.34 -2.25 2.72
N GLN A 29 -10.80 -2.29 1.48
CA GLN A 29 -10.60 -3.41 0.56
C GLN A 29 -9.50 -3.02 -0.42
N ALA A 30 -8.37 -3.71 -0.37
CA ALA A 30 -7.19 -3.33 -1.14
C ALA A 30 -6.54 -4.53 -1.83
N GLY A 31 -6.09 -4.31 -3.07
CA GLY A 31 -5.17 -5.20 -3.76
C GLY A 31 -3.72 -4.77 -3.51
N LEU A 32 -2.79 -5.67 -3.82
CA LEU A 32 -1.36 -5.39 -3.81
C LEU A 32 -0.70 -5.98 -5.06
N LEU A 33 0.00 -5.15 -5.85
CA LEU A 33 0.79 -5.57 -7.02
C LEU A 33 2.22 -5.06 -6.88
N LEU A 34 3.15 -5.98 -6.60
CA LEU A 34 4.58 -5.68 -6.54
C LEU A 34 5.29 -6.61 -7.53
N GLN A 35 5.98 -6.04 -8.52
CA GLN A 35 6.59 -6.83 -9.61
C GLN A 35 8.03 -7.28 -9.32
N SER A 36 8.68 -6.81 -8.24
CA SER A 36 10.07 -7.20 -7.97
C SER A 36 10.45 -7.19 -6.48
N PRO A 37 11.38 -8.06 -6.02
CA PRO A 37 11.80 -8.13 -4.62
C PRO A 37 12.86 -7.08 -4.21
N HIS A 38 13.00 -5.96 -4.93
CA HIS A 38 14.13 -5.02 -4.77
C HIS A 38 14.30 -4.43 -3.36
N ARG A 39 13.27 -4.51 -2.50
CA ARG A 39 13.41 -4.24 -1.07
C ARG A 39 13.14 -5.52 -0.29
N TRP A 40 14.20 -6.18 0.17
CA TRP A 40 14.15 -7.44 0.94
C TRP A 40 13.30 -7.37 2.23
N TRP A 41 12.99 -6.16 2.70
CA TRP A 41 12.13 -5.88 3.87
C TRP A 41 10.72 -5.38 3.48
N PHE A 42 10.37 -5.34 2.18
CA PHE A 42 9.13 -4.82 1.60
C PHE A 42 8.61 -5.73 0.46
N ASN A 43 8.38 -7.01 0.76
CA ASN A 43 7.77 -7.94 -0.19
C ASN A 43 6.24 -8.00 -0.04
N ALA A 44 5.56 -8.56 -1.04
CA ALA A 44 4.09 -8.61 -1.06
C ALA A 44 3.49 -9.37 0.13
N SER A 45 4.13 -10.46 0.56
CA SER A 45 3.67 -11.24 1.71
C SER A 45 3.72 -10.44 3.02
N PHE A 46 4.79 -9.68 3.23
CA PHE A 46 4.93 -8.81 4.39
C PHE A 46 3.87 -7.71 4.40
N LEU A 47 3.67 -7.04 3.27
CA LEU A 47 2.70 -5.94 3.17
C LEU A 47 1.25 -6.41 3.28
N ASN A 48 0.92 -7.60 2.76
CA ASN A 48 -0.39 -8.21 2.97
C ASN A 48 -0.65 -8.42 4.47
N LYS A 49 0.32 -8.98 5.20
CA LYS A 49 0.20 -9.16 6.66
C LYS A 49 0.05 -7.83 7.41
N VAL A 50 0.75 -6.78 6.97
CA VAL A 50 0.64 -5.44 7.56
C VAL A 50 -0.77 -4.87 7.34
N LEU A 51 -1.30 -4.98 6.12
CA LEU A 51 -2.65 -4.53 5.78
C LEU A 51 -3.72 -5.29 6.57
N GLU A 52 -3.63 -6.62 6.62
CA GLU A 52 -4.55 -7.50 7.38
C GLU A 52 -4.51 -7.20 8.89
N ALA A 53 -3.31 -7.07 9.47
CA ALA A 53 -3.14 -6.70 10.88
C ALA A 53 -3.72 -5.31 11.17
N GLY A 54 -3.60 -4.39 10.19
CA GLY A 54 -4.22 -3.07 10.23
C GLY A 54 -5.71 -3.06 9.86
N GLY A 55 -6.36 -4.21 9.68
CA GLY A 55 -7.80 -4.33 9.52
C GLY A 55 -8.33 -4.19 8.09
N ALA A 56 -7.46 -4.19 7.09
CA ALA A 56 -7.86 -4.26 5.69
C ALA A 56 -8.31 -5.67 5.31
N VAL A 57 -9.19 -5.76 4.31
CA VAL A 57 -9.44 -6.98 3.55
C VAL A 57 -8.53 -6.94 2.32
N VAL A 58 -7.55 -7.84 2.28
CA VAL A 58 -6.65 -7.96 1.14
C VAL A 58 -7.30 -8.84 0.08
N LEU A 59 -7.40 -8.32 -1.14
CA LEU A 59 -7.86 -9.07 -2.31
C LEU A 59 -6.65 -9.45 -3.15
N HIS A 60 -6.68 -10.65 -3.73
CA HIS A 60 -5.62 -11.14 -4.62
C HIS A 60 -6.04 -11.06 -6.09
N PRO A 61 -5.09 -10.89 -7.03
CA PRO A 61 -5.38 -10.91 -8.45
C PRO A 61 -6.05 -12.24 -8.87
N PRO A 62 -6.85 -12.25 -9.95
CA PRO A 62 -7.12 -11.12 -10.86
C PRO A 62 -8.09 -10.10 -10.27
N PHE A 63 -7.83 -8.81 -10.51
CA PHE A 63 -8.69 -7.73 -10.03
C PHE A 63 -9.75 -7.35 -11.07
N ASP A 64 -10.99 -7.28 -10.61
CA ASP A 64 -12.09 -6.66 -11.31
C ASP A 64 -12.56 -5.41 -10.56
N GLY A 65 -13.11 -4.44 -11.29
CA GLY A 65 -13.65 -3.20 -10.73
C GLY A 65 -14.92 -3.40 -9.87
N LYS A 66 -15.45 -4.62 -9.82
CA LYS A 66 -16.66 -4.96 -9.07
C LYS A 66 -16.33 -5.16 -7.59
N ASN A 67 -15.22 -5.85 -7.32
CA ASN A 67 -14.81 -6.22 -5.96
C ASN A 67 -13.65 -5.37 -5.44
N LEU A 68 -12.92 -4.69 -6.33
CA LEU A 68 -11.79 -3.86 -5.93
C LEU A 68 -11.92 -2.45 -6.52
N ARG A 69 -11.71 -1.44 -5.67
CA ARG A 69 -11.68 -0.02 -6.09
C ARG A 69 -10.33 0.64 -5.89
N LEU A 70 -9.40 -0.04 -5.20
CA LEU A 70 -8.10 0.50 -4.82
C LEU A 70 -7.06 -0.61 -4.79
N THR A 71 -5.89 -0.38 -5.37
CA THR A 71 -4.77 -1.30 -5.28
C THR A 71 -3.47 -0.55 -5.00
N PHE A 72 -2.63 -1.14 -4.16
CA PHE A 72 -1.30 -0.63 -3.87
C PHE A 72 -0.30 -1.20 -4.85
N VAL A 73 0.54 -0.34 -5.40
CA VAL A 73 1.55 -0.72 -6.38
C VAL A 73 2.88 -0.05 -6.06
N ASP A 74 3.98 -0.67 -6.47
CA ASP A 74 5.28 -0.02 -6.45
C ASP A 74 5.53 0.65 -7.81
N GLN A 75 5.41 1.98 -7.85
CA GLN A 75 5.60 2.77 -9.08
C GLN A 75 6.97 2.50 -9.75
N SER A 76 7.99 2.16 -8.97
CA SER A 76 9.34 1.92 -9.51
C SER A 76 9.47 0.60 -10.28
N THR A 77 8.49 -0.29 -10.18
CA THR A 77 8.55 -1.64 -10.76
C THR A 77 7.34 -2.01 -11.61
N ILE A 78 6.22 -1.31 -11.47
CA ILE A 78 4.98 -1.65 -12.15
C ILE A 78 4.96 -1.13 -13.59
N ASP A 79 4.59 -2.00 -14.54
CA ASP A 79 4.38 -1.59 -15.93
C ASP A 79 3.19 -0.61 -16.05
N GLY A 80 3.39 0.50 -16.76
CA GLY A 80 2.34 1.47 -17.06
C GLY A 80 1.16 0.90 -17.86
N ALA A 81 1.35 -0.20 -18.60
CA ALA A 81 0.25 -0.96 -19.21
C ALA A 81 -0.70 -1.56 -18.15
N ILE A 82 -0.16 -2.07 -17.04
CA ILE A 82 -0.95 -2.62 -15.93
C ILE A 82 -1.72 -1.50 -15.23
N LEU A 83 -1.08 -0.35 -14.99
CA LEU A 83 -1.77 0.82 -14.41
C LEU A 83 -2.95 1.27 -15.27
N ARG A 84 -2.78 1.27 -16.61
CA ARG A 84 -3.85 1.61 -17.56
C ARG A 84 -4.99 0.59 -17.53
N ASP A 85 -4.69 -0.71 -17.51
CA ASP A 85 -5.72 -1.75 -17.42
C ASP A 85 -6.52 -1.67 -16.11
N LEU A 86 -5.86 -1.37 -14.99
CA LEU A 86 -6.55 -1.15 -13.72
C LEU A 86 -7.43 0.10 -13.75
N SER A 87 -6.95 1.16 -14.39
CA SER A 87 -7.73 2.39 -14.60
C SER A 87 -9.00 2.16 -15.40
N THR A 88 -8.94 1.40 -16.50
CA THR A 88 -10.13 1.12 -17.34
C THR A 88 -11.16 0.29 -16.59
N LYS A 89 -10.72 -0.48 -15.58
CA LYS A 89 -11.58 -1.20 -14.63
C LYS A 89 -12.10 -0.33 -13.48
N GLY A 90 -11.75 0.96 -13.43
CA GLY A 90 -12.15 1.87 -12.34
C GLY A 90 -11.39 1.64 -11.03
N ILE A 91 -10.25 0.95 -11.07
CA ILE A 91 -9.40 0.67 -9.90
C ILE A 91 -8.37 1.79 -9.75
N ARG A 92 -8.38 2.45 -8.60
CA ARG A 92 -7.38 3.48 -8.28
C ARG A 92 -6.06 2.84 -7.87
N CYS A 93 -4.97 3.28 -8.47
CA CYS A 93 -3.63 2.83 -8.11
C CYS A 93 -3.01 3.81 -7.12
N VAL A 94 -2.53 3.30 -5.99
CA VAL A 94 -1.91 4.09 -4.92
C VAL A 94 -0.49 3.59 -4.73
N ASP A 95 0.47 4.50 -4.56
CA ASP A 95 1.85 4.11 -4.28
C ASP A 95 1.95 3.40 -2.93
N VAL A 96 2.75 2.33 -2.89
CA VAL A 96 2.95 1.50 -1.70
C VAL A 96 3.54 2.28 -0.51
N SER A 97 4.22 3.40 -0.75
CA SER A 97 4.70 4.31 0.30
C SER A 97 3.58 4.86 1.19
N PHE A 98 2.34 4.92 0.70
CA PHE A 98 1.17 5.29 1.51
C PHE A 98 1.01 4.39 2.73
N ILE A 99 1.24 3.07 2.59
CA ILE A 99 1.15 2.11 3.70
C ILE A 99 2.15 2.49 4.79
N ILE A 100 3.36 2.91 4.39
CA ILE A 100 4.43 3.32 5.31
C ILE A 100 4.02 4.61 6.02
N ALA A 101 3.59 5.62 5.26
CA ALA A 101 3.17 6.91 5.79
C ALA A 101 2.01 6.75 6.77
N MET A 102 0.99 5.96 6.43
CA MET A 102 -0.15 5.66 7.32
C MET A 102 0.28 5.07 8.66
N ILE A 103 1.29 4.21 8.65
CA ILE A 103 1.77 3.56 9.88
C ILE A 103 2.68 4.51 10.66
N CYS A 104 3.58 5.20 9.94
CA CYS A 104 4.73 5.88 10.53
C CYS A 104 4.49 7.33 10.89
N ASP A 105 3.65 8.03 10.14
CA ASP A 105 3.48 9.46 10.32
C ASP A 105 2.63 9.77 11.56
N ARG A 106 2.86 10.98 12.11
CA ARG A 106 2.09 11.49 13.23
C ARG A 106 0.70 11.98 12.80
N GLN A 107 0.54 12.28 11.52
CA GLN A 107 -0.69 12.72 10.91
C GLN A 107 -1.11 11.70 9.86
N THR A 108 -2.40 11.40 9.79
CA THR A 108 -2.94 10.50 8.76
C THR A 108 -2.70 11.10 7.38
N PRO A 109 -1.90 10.47 6.50
CA PRO A 109 -1.71 10.95 5.14
C PRO A 109 -3.02 10.92 4.37
N LYS A 110 -3.19 11.87 3.45
CA LYS A 110 -4.31 11.87 2.51
C LYS A 110 -4.02 10.87 1.41
N LEU A 111 -5.04 10.09 1.02
CA LEU A 111 -4.87 9.08 -0.03
C LEU A 111 -4.52 9.73 -1.37
N GLU A 112 -5.07 10.91 -1.62
CA GLU A 112 -4.95 11.65 -2.87
C GLU A 112 -3.50 12.02 -3.20
N ASP A 113 -2.68 12.25 -2.17
CA ASP A 113 -1.26 12.61 -2.31
C ASP A 113 -0.41 11.43 -2.82
N TYR A 114 -0.95 10.21 -2.79
CA TYR A 114 -0.27 8.97 -3.18
C TYR A 114 -0.93 8.29 -4.38
N LEU A 115 -1.96 8.91 -4.98
CA LEU A 115 -2.57 8.39 -6.20
C LEU A 115 -1.58 8.48 -7.36
N LEU A 116 -1.36 7.34 -8.01
CA LEU A 116 -0.51 7.31 -9.18
C LEU A 116 -1.29 7.80 -10.41
N PRO A 117 -0.68 8.64 -11.26
CA PRO A 117 -1.30 9.06 -12.51
C PRO A 117 -1.53 7.85 -13.42
N TYR A 118 -2.70 7.81 -14.07
CA TYR A 118 -3.06 6.75 -15.01
C TYR A 118 -2.33 6.97 -16.35
N GLY A 119 -1.05 6.65 -16.41
CA GLY A 119 -0.21 6.75 -17.62
C GLY A 119 1.03 7.62 -17.42
N PRO A 120 2.05 7.44 -18.28
CA PRO A 120 3.39 7.96 -18.04
C PRO A 120 3.37 9.49 -17.97
N ALA A 121 4.21 10.07 -17.11
CA ALA A 121 4.75 11.37 -17.45
C ALA A 121 5.50 11.18 -18.77
N LEU A 122 4.98 11.78 -19.83
CA LEU A 122 5.60 11.81 -21.16
C LEU A 122 7.09 12.15 -21.01
N GLN A 123 7.97 11.27 -21.48
CA GLN A 123 9.30 11.61 -21.97
C GLN A 123 9.40 11.15 -23.42
#